data_AF-A0AAV8ZBW4-F1
#
_entry.id   AF-A0AAV8ZBW4-F1
#
_cell.length_a   1.000
_cell.length_b   1.000
_cell.length_c   1.000
_cell.angle_alpha   90.00
_cell.angle_beta   90.00
_cell.angle_gamma   90.00
#
_symmetry.space_group_name_H-M   'P 1'
#
loop_
_entity.id
_entity.type
_entity.pdbx_description
1 polymer ?
#
loop_
_entity_poly.entity_id
_entity_poly.type
_entity_poly.pdbx_seq_one_letter_code
_entity_poly.pdbx_strand_id
1 'polypeptide(L)'
;MDIQLERELSLQEALELAYAEDYVDITAIYTEPPEISVLLDGDSGAEDDDGDINRLSGRQLRAAVEIQQRNNVRINSDTINQGKDYDIDTQEPLVKEKQTNFVWASGNLQSGGKNFIPPDFSDFANSTPVEVFEMHWDDDIMKLLVDETRKYALFKNAPDPNITYEEIKCAVAILILSGYDVKPARRYSWDSKSDMENQLVKNSMRKNRFEQIMQFLHLADNNKPMK
;
A
#
# COMPACT_ATOMS: atom_id res chain seq x y z
N MET A 1 -15.68 37.00 -4.54
CA MET A 1 -14.38 37.67 -4.67
C MET A 1 -13.39 36.70 -4.10
N ASP A 2 -12.74 35.96 -4.97
CA ASP A 2 -11.76 34.96 -4.57
C ASP A 2 -10.50 35.71 -4.17
N ILE A 3 -10.14 35.61 -2.90
CA ILE A 3 -8.94 36.22 -2.35
C ILE A 3 -7.79 35.37 -2.91
N GLN A 4 -7.14 35.82 -3.98
CA GLN A 4 -5.91 35.19 -4.45
C GLN A 4 -4.84 35.42 -3.37
N LEU A 5 -4.42 34.32 -2.73
CA LEU A 5 -3.28 34.28 -1.82
C LEU A 5 -2.01 34.43 -2.67
N GLU A 6 -1.26 35.52 -2.48
CA GLU A 6 -0.18 35.90 -3.41
C GLU A 6 1.14 35.08 -3.25
N ARG A 7 1.26 34.19 -2.25
CA ARG A 7 2.31 33.15 -2.25
C ARG A 7 2.01 32.02 -1.26
N GLU A 8 1.75 30.81 -1.71
CA GLU A 8 1.68 29.65 -0.82
C GLU A 8 3.09 29.13 -0.50
N LEU A 9 3.28 28.57 0.69
CA LEU A 9 4.56 27.95 1.06
C LEU A 9 4.70 26.64 0.27
N SER A 10 5.86 26.39 -0.32
CA SER A 10 6.11 25.13 -1.01
C SER A 10 6.53 24.02 -0.04
N LEU A 11 6.28 22.76 -0.40
CA LEU A 11 6.72 21.61 0.40
C LEU A 11 8.24 21.62 0.63
N GLN A 12 9.02 22.05 -0.37
CA GLN A 12 10.47 22.21 -0.22
C GLN A 12 10.82 23.19 0.91
N GLU A 13 10.22 24.38 0.92
CA GLU A 13 10.48 25.39 1.95
C GLU A 13 10.03 24.90 3.34
N ALA A 14 8.91 24.19 3.43
CA ALA A 14 8.43 23.63 4.70
C ALA A 14 9.35 22.55 5.27
N LEU A 15 9.92 21.71 4.42
CA LEU A 15 10.91 20.72 4.83
C LEU A 15 12.21 21.40 5.28
N GLU A 16 12.68 22.41 4.54
CA GLU A 16 13.84 23.21 4.95
C GLU A 16 13.62 23.86 6.34
N LEU A 17 12.41 24.35 6.62
CA LEU A 17 12.04 24.87 7.94
C LEU A 17 11.99 23.78 9.03
N ALA A 18 11.51 22.57 8.70
CA ALA A 18 11.46 21.46 9.65
C ALA A 18 12.85 20.91 10.00
N TYR A 19 13.81 21.04 9.08
CA TYR A 19 15.20 20.61 9.28
C TYR A 19 16.14 21.73 9.76
N ALA A 20 15.70 23.00 9.76
CA ALA A 20 16.46 24.10 10.33
C ALA A 20 16.56 23.92 11.86
N GLU A 21 17.73 24.19 12.44
CA GLU A 21 17.96 24.10 13.89
C GLU A 21 17.25 25.20 14.71
N ASP A 22 16.58 26.13 14.02
CA ASP A 22 15.76 27.19 14.62
C ASP A 22 14.39 26.63 15.00
N TYR A 23 14.00 26.79 16.28
CA TYR A 23 12.82 26.22 16.94
C TYR A 23 11.47 26.58 16.28
N VAL A 24 11.13 25.97 15.15
CA VAL A 24 9.75 25.92 14.66
C VAL A 24 9.16 24.59 15.10
N ASP A 25 8.26 24.62 16.09
CA ASP A 25 7.65 23.41 16.65
C ASP A 25 6.53 22.88 15.73
N ILE A 26 6.94 22.35 14.58
CA ILE A 26 6.06 21.81 13.53
C ILE A 26 5.52 20.46 13.99
N THR A 27 4.20 20.33 14.03
CA THR A 27 3.49 19.09 14.38
C THR A 27 3.07 18.32 13.13
N ALA A 28 2.61 19.02 12.09
CA ALA A 28 2.20 18.40 10.83
C ALA A 28 2.40 19.36 9.65
N ILE A 29 2.63 18.78 8.47
CA ILE A 29 2.68 19.47 7.18
C ILE A 29 1.60 18.84 6.30
N TYR A 30 0.65 19.64 5.83
CA TYR A 30 -0.40 19.20 4.92
C TYR A 30 -0.07 19.70 3.51
N THR A 31 -0.09 18.80 2.54
CA THR A 31 0.23 19.13 1.14
C THR A 31 -1.04 19.17 0.30
N GLU A 32 -1.19 20.19 -0.52
CA GLU A 32 -2.20 20.19 -1.56
C GLU A 32 -1.78 19.28 -2.72
N PRO A 33 -2.74 18.63 -3.41
CA PRO A 33 -2.43 17.88 -4.63
C PRO A 33 -1.78 18.81 -5.67
N PRO A 34 -0.67 18.39 -6.31
CA PRO A 34 -0.03 19.22 -7.33
C PRO A 34 -0.92 19.38 -8.57
N GLU A 35 -0.84 20.54 -9.24
CA GLU A 35 -1.56 20.87 -10.48
C GLU A 35 -1.50 19.75 -11.53
N ILE A 36 -2.69 19.28 -11.93
CA ILE A 36 -2.88 18.19 -12.90
C ILE A 36 -2.57 18.72 -14.29
N SER A 37 -1.34 18.54 -14.76
CA SER A 37 -0.95 18.99 -16.11
C SER A 37 -0.86 17.89 -17.16
N VAL A 38 -1.28 16.65 -16.86
CA VAL A 38 -1.34 15.59 -17.87
C VAL A 38 -2.48 14.60 -17.55
N LEU A 39 -3.31 14.27 -18.55
CA LEU A 39 -4.13 13.06 -18.56
C LEU A 39 -3.18 11.87 -18.80
N LEU A 40 -2.64 11.30 -17.72
CA LEU A 40 -1.89 10.05 -17.80
C LEU A 40 -2.85 8.91 -17.50
N ASP A 41 -3.23 8.17 -18.54
CA ASP A 41 -3.78 6.81 -18.44
C ASP A 41 -2.68 5.78 -18.13
N GLY A 42 -1.46 6.25 -17.87
CA GLY A 42 -0.30 5.47 -17.50
C GLY A 42 -0.44 4.94 -16.08
N ASP A 43 -0.67 3.63 -16.01
CA ASP A 43 -0.49 2.74 -14.87
C ASP A 43 0.62 3.23 -13.92
N SER A 44 0.23 3.71 -12.72
CA SER A 44 1.16 4.05 -11.66
C SER A 44 1.99 2.80 -11.36
N GLY A 45 3.31 2.91 -11.55
CA GLY A 45 4.25 1.79 -11.56
C GLY A 45 4.34 0.99 -10.26
N ALA A 46 5.12 -0.10 -10.35
CA ALA A 46 5.28 -1.17 -9.36
C ALA A 46 5.21 -0.71 -7.89
N GLU A 47 4.20 -1.23 -7.18
CA GLU A 47 3.80 -0.95 -5.80
C GLU A 47 4.83 -1.38 -4.72
N ASP A 48 6.07 -1.71 -5.10
CA ASP A 48 7.05 -2.33 -4.20
C ASP A 48 8.00 -1.32 -3.53
N ASP A 49 7.96 -0.03 -3.90
CA ASP A 49 8.80 1.03 -3.31
C ASP A 49 8.01 2.35 -3.13
N ASP A 50 6.74 2.23 -2.76
CA ASP A 50 5.86 3.38 -2.50
C ASP A 50 6.16 3.96 -1.10
N GLY A 51 6.46 5.27 -1.04
CA GLY A 51 6.62 5.99 0.24
C GLY A 51 8.03 6.39 0.68
N ASP A 52 9.07 6.26 -0.16
CA ASP A 52 10.36 6.90 0.14
C ASP A 52 10.22 8.44 0.03
N ILE A 53 10.10 9.11 1.18
CA ILE A 53 9.99 10.57 1.32
C ILE A 53 11.16 11.29 0.64
N ASN A 54 12.30 10.61 0.41
CA ASN A 54 13.45 11.19 -0.29
C ASN A 54 13.31 11.18 -1.82
N ARG A 55 12.24 10.62 -2.39
CA ARG A 55 12.01 10.49 -3.84
C ARG A 55 10.81 11.28 -4.34
N LEU A 56 10.53 12.43 -3.73
CA LEU A 56 9.50 13.34 -4.18
C LEU A 56 9.86 13.93 -5.55
N SER A 57 8.92 13.88 -6.49
CA SER A 57 9.07 14.55 -7.77
C SER A 57 9.14 16.07 -7.58
N GLY A 58 9.78 16.77 -8.52
CA GLY A 58 9.85 18.24 -8.46
C GLY A 58 8.48 18.93 -8.44
N ARG A 59 7.41 18.26 -8.91
CA ARG A 59 6.03 18.78 -8.81
C ARG A 59 5.47 18.67 -7.39
N GLN A 60 5.73 17.56 -6.71
CA GLN A 60 5.35 17.38 -5.31
C GLN A 60 6.11 18.36 -4.40
N LEU A 61 7.41 18.59 -4.67
CA LEU A 61 8.21 19.57 -3.91
C LEU A 61 7.73 21.02 -4.06
N ARG A 62 7.10 21.36 -5.21
CA ARG A 62 6.53 22.69 -5.48
C ARG A 62 5.05 22.80 -5.11
N ALA A 63 4.44 21.72 -4.61
CA ALA A 63 3.05 21.77 -4.16
C ALA A 63 2.93 22.72 -2.97
N ALA A 64 1.79 23.41 -2.90
CA ALA A 64 1.44 24.27 -1.79
C ALA A 64 1.24 23.44 -0.52
N VAL A 65 1.65 23.99 0.62
CA VAL A 65 1.53 23.32 1.92
C VAL A 65 1.05 24.24 3.03
N GLU A 66 0.35 23.64 4.00
CA GLU A 66 -0.06 24.25 5.25
C GLU A 66 0.73 23.62 6.41
N ILE A 67 1.35 24.45 7.25
CA ILE A 67 2.10 24.00 8.44
C ILE A 67 1.22 24.17 9.68
N GLN A 68 1.12 23.11 10.49
CA GLN A 68 0.49 23.13 11.81
C GLN A 68 1.56 23.07 12.90
N GLN A 69 1.60 24.07 13.77
CA GLN A 69 2.45 24.09 14.97
C GLN A 69 1.77 23.45 16.20
N ARG A 70 2.54 23.11 17.24
CA ARG A 70 2.02 22.51 18.49
C ARG A 70 0.98 23.35 19.23
N ASN A 71 0.98 24.67 19.02
CA ASN A 71 -0.02 25.60 19.54
C ASN A 71 -1.29 25.70 18.67
N ASN A 72 -1.46 24.80 17.68
CA ASN A 72 -2.52 24.84 16.66
C ASN A 72 -2.56 26.11 15.81
N VAL A 73 -1.46 26.88 15.78
CA VAL A 73 -1.33 28.00 14.86
C VAL A 73 -1.02 27.42 13.47
N ARG A 74 -1.87 27.78 12.50
CA ARG A 74 -1.68 27.50 11.08
C ARG A 74 -0.89 28.64 10.47
N ILE A 75 0.25 28.32 9.88
CA ILE A 75 1.19 29.31 9.36
C ILE A 75 1.27 29.15 7.84
N ASN A 76 1.08 30.28 7.14
CA ASN A 76 1.37 30.44 5.72
C ASN A 76 2.54 31.42 5.53
N SER A 77 2.94 31.67 4.29
CA SER A 77 4.06 32.58 3.97
C SER A 77 3.86 34.02 4.51
N ASP A 78 2.61 34.47 4.66
CA ASP A 78 2.29 35.80 5.18
C ASP A 78 2.52 35.91 6.69
N THR A 79 2.40 34.79 7.41
CA THR A 79 2.53 34.74 8.87
C THR A 79 4.00 34.88 9.32
N ILE A 80 4.94 34.48 8.47
CA ILE A 80 6.40 34.57 8.74
C ILE A 80 6.91 36.03 8.62
N ASN A 81 6.22 36.88 7.84
CA ASN A 81 6.64 38.26 7.59
C ASN A 81 6.09 39.28 8.59
N GLN A 82 5.15 38.90 9.47
CA GLN A 82 4.67 39.76 10.55
C GLN A 82 5.18 39.26 11.89
N GLY A 83 6.41 39.65 12.23
CA GLY A 83 6.90 39.51 13.60
C GLY A 83 6.05 40.37 14.54
N LYS A 84 5.08 39.76 15.23
CA LYS A 84 4.36 40.40 16.33
C LYS A 84 4.05 39.40 17.44
N ASP A 85 4.49 39.84 18.62
CA ASP A 85 4.19 39.37 19.96
C ASP A 85 2.75 38.86 20.10
N TYR A 86 2.60 37.58 20.45
CA TYR A 86 1.38 37.08 21.07
C TYR A 86 1.72 36.67 22.49
N ASP A 87 1.20 37.44 23.45
CA ASP A 87 1.20 37.13 24.88
C ASP A 87 0.60 35.74 25.12
N ILE A 88 1.44 34.83 25.64
CA ILE A 88 1.05 33.48 26.02
C ILE A 88 0.37 33.56 27.38
N ASP A 89 -0.96 33.72 27.39
CA ASP A 89 -1.75 33.51 28.60
C ASP A 89 -1.86 32.01 28.91
N THR A 90 -1.70 31.76 30.20
CA THR A 90 -1.52 30.52 30.92
C THR A 90 -2.53 29.43 30.54
N GLN A 91 -2.07 28.34 29.94
CA GLN A 91 -2.81 27.07 29.95
C GLN A 91 -1.94 25.93 30.47
N GLU A 92 -2.53 25.12 31.34
CA GLU A 92 -1.89 24.05 32.09
C GLU A 92 -1.13 23.07 31.18
N PRO A 93 0.06 22.60 31.60
CA PRO A 93 0.86 21.70 30.79
C PRO A 93 0.13 20.37 30.58
N LEU A 94 -0.18 20.07 29.30
CA LEU A 94 -0.56 18.74 28.86
C LEU A 94 0.49 17.73 29.32
N VAL A 95 0.03 16.69 30.03
CA VAL A 95 0.86 15.65 30.64
C VAL A 95 1.79 15.05 29.60
N LYS A 96 3.10 15.34 29.74
CA LYS A 96 4.14 14.68 28.94
C LYS A 96 4.02 13.18 29.20
N GLU A 97 3.71 12.40 28.17
CA GLU A 97 3.87 10.95 28.24
C GLU A 97 5.28 10.66 28.74
N LYS A 98 5.39 9.82 29.77
CA LYS A 98 6.69 9.41 30.31
C LYS A 98 7.47 8.77 29.17
N GLN A 99 8.41 9.50 28.59
CA GLN A 99 9.43 8.94 27.74
C GLN A 99 10.13 7.86 28.57
N THR A 100 9.85 6.60 28.26
CA THR A 100 10.57 5.49 28.85
C THR A 100 12.02 5.63 28.39
N ASN A 101 12.95 5.80 29.33
CA ASN A 101 14.37 5.82 29.01
C ASN A 101 14.76 4.47 28.42
N PHE A 102 14.83 4.39 27.10
CA PHE A 102 15.37 3.23 26.41
C PHE A 102 16.89 3.22 26.61
N VAL A 103 17.39 2.14 27.21
CA VAL A 103 18.83 1.89 27.27
C VAL A 103 19.16 0.94 26.13
N TRP A 104 19.95 1.41 25.17
CA TRP A 104 20.50 0.56 24.13
C TRP A 104 21.40 -0.49 24.77
N ALA A 105 20.98 -1.75 24.70
CA ALA A 105 21.82 -2.88 25.11
C ALA A 105 22.67 -3.31 23.92
N SER A 106 23.98 -3.47 24.14
CA SER A 106 24.86 -4.09 23.15
C SER A 106 24.75 -5.62 23.22
N GLY A 107 24.68 -6.27 22.06
CA GLY A 107 24.59 -7.72 21.93
C GLY A 107 23.33 -8.18 21.21
N ASN A 108 23.24 -9.50 20.98
CA ASN A 108 22.07 -10.09 20.35
C ASN A 108 20.89 -10.12 21.33
N LEU A 109 19.68 -9.90 20.80
CA LEU A 109 18.44 -10.09 21.53
C LEU A 109 18.40 -11.53 22.05
N GLN A 110 18.51 -11.70 23.37
CA GLN A 110 18.33 -13.00 23.99
C GLN A 110 16.84 -13.30 23.98
N SER A 111 16.39 -14.22 23.13
CA SER A 111 14.98 -14.63 23.13
C SER A 111 14.69 -15.32 24.46
N GLY A 112 13.97 -14.65 25.36
CA GLY A 112 13.33 -15.30 26.51
C GLY A 112 12.12 -16.18 26.12
N GLY A 113 11.95 -16.43 24.82
CA GLY A 113 10.86 -17.22 24.27
C GLY A 113 11.01 -18.69 24.63
N LYS A 114 9.86 -19.36 24.83
CA LYS A 114 9.80 -20.81 24.94
C LYS A 114 10.38 -21.45 23.67
N ASN A 115 11.06 -22.58 23.80
CA ASN A 115 11.45 -23.39 22.65
C ASN A 115 10.21 -23.71 21.81
N PHE A 116 10.32 -23.54 20.49
CA PHE A 116 9.26 -23.91 19.56
C PHE A 116 9.03 -25.42 19.66
N ILE A 117 7.80 -25.82 20.01
CA ILE A 117 7.37 -27.22 19.97
C ILE A 117 6.71 -27.40 18.60
N PRO A 118 7.30 -28.21 17.69
CA PRO A 118 6.71 -28.43 16.38
C PRO A 118 5.34 -29.12 16.54
N PRO A 119 4.32 -28.71 15.75
CA PRO A 119 3.04 -29.40 15.71
C PRO A 119 3.21 -30.85 15.23
N ASP A 120 2.32 -31.73 15.68
CA ASP A 120 2.23 -33.09 15.14
C ASP A 120 1.45 -33.06 13.82
N PHE A 121 2.07 -33.57 12.76
CA PHE A 121 1.48 -33.67 11.42
C PHE A 121 1.25 -35.12 10.99
N SER A 122 1.30 -36.08 11.92
CA SER A 122 1.15 -37.51 11.64
C SER A 122 -0.16 -37.85 10.92
N ASP A 123 -1.23 -37.09 11.18
CA ASP A 123 -2.53 -37.25 10.54
C ASP A 123 -2.49 -37.00 9.02
N PHE A 124 -1.49 -36.25 8.53
CA PHE A 124 -1.32 -35.90 7.11
C PHE A 124 -0.21 -36.69 6.43
N ALA A 125 0.36 -37.71 7.09
CA ALA A 125 1.52 -38.45 6.57
C ALA A 125 1.26 -39.13 5.21
N ASN A 126 0.00 -39.47 4.91
CA ASN A 126 -0.42 -40.10 3.66
C ASN A 126 -1.11 -39.12 2.69
N SER A 127 -1.25 -37.85 3.06
CA SER A 127 -1.92 -36.84 2.24
C SER A 127 -0.97 -36.24 1.21
N THR A 128 -1.47 -35.97 0.02
CA THR A 128 -0.70 -35.22 -0.98
C THR A 128 -0.69 -33.73 -0.63
N PRO A 129 0.31 -32.94 -1.09
CA PRO A 129 0.32 -31.49 -0.85
C PRO A 129 -0.94 -30.78 -1.35
N VAL A 130 -1.56 -31.29 -2.42
CA VAL A 130 -2.80 -30.76 -2.99
C VAL A 130 -3.98 -31.04 -2.06
N GLU A 131 -4.10 -32.26 -1.54
CA GLU A 131 -5.16 -32.60 -0.58
C GLU A 131 -5.05 -31.73 0.68
N VAL A 132 -3.83 -31.50 1.17
CA VAL A 132 -3.62 -30.63 2.34
C VAL A 132 -4.01 -29.19 2.05
N PHE A 133 -3.72 -28.70 0.85
CA PHE A 133 -4.13 -27.35 0.41
C PHE A 133 -5.66 -27.23 0.30
N GLU A 134 -6.32 -28.22 -0.31
CA GLU A 134 -7.77 -28.22 -0.54
C GLU A 134 -8.59 -28.35 0.77
N MET A 135 -7.98 -28.76 1.89
CA MET A 135 -8.62 -28.66 3.21
C MET A 135 -8.88 -27.21 3.66
N HIS A 136 -8.09 -26.26 3.16
CA HIS A 136 -8.21 -24.84 3.49
C HIS A 136 -8.79 -24.02 2.34
N TRP A 137 -8.49 -24.42 1.10
CA TRP A 137 -9.03 -23.84 -0.12
C TRP A 137 -10.04 -24.81 -0.75
N ASP A 138 -11.19 -24.92 -0.09
CA ASP A 138 -12.25 -25.83 -0.48
C ASP A 138 -13.08 -25.32 -1.68
N ASP A 139 -14.02 -26.15 -2.12
CA ASP A 139 -14.93 -25.85 -3.21
C ASP A 139 -15.80 -24.61 -2.95
N ASP A 140 -16.10 -24.32 -1.69
CA ASP A 140 -16.98 -23.22 -1.32
C ASP A 140 -16.24 -21.88 -1.45
N ILE A 141 -14.96 -21.82 -1.06
CA ILE A 141 -14.09 -20.68 -1.34
C ILE A 141 -13.93 -20.48 -2.85
N MET A 142 -13.68 -21.56 -3.60
CA MET A 142 -13.49 -21.46 -5.06
C MET A 142 -14.76 -20.98 -5.77
N LYS A 143 -15.94 -21.44 -5.36
CA LYS A 143 -17.23 -20.94 -5.89
C LYS A 143 -17.45 -19.48 -5.51
N LEU A 144 -17.15 -19.10 -4.28
CA LEU A 144 -17.25 -17.70 -3.84
C LEU A 144 -16.37 -16.79 -4.71
N LEU A 145 -15.13 -17.20 -4.99
CA LEU A 145 -14.23 -16.46 -5.87
C LEU A 145 -14.81 -16.28 -7.28
N VAL A 146 -15.36 -17.35 -7.87
CA VAL A 146 -16.01 -17.27 -9.19
C VAL A 146 -17.16 -16.28 -9.18
N ASP A 147 -18.06 -16.41 -8.20
CA ASP A 147 -19.29 -15.61 -8.12
C ASP A 147 -18.98 -14.13 -7.90
N GLU A 148 -18.11 -13.81 -6.94
CA GLU A 148 -17.76 -12.41 -6.64
C GLU A 148 -16.95 -11.76 -7.76
N THR A 149 -16.05 -12.51 -8.42
CA THR A 149 -15.31 -12.03 -9.59
C THR A 149 -16.26 -11.68 -10.75
N ARG A 150 -17.27 -12.52 -11.03
CA ARG A 150 -18.25 -12.26 -12.09
C ARG A 150 -19.17 -11.09 -11.74
N LYS A 151 -19.65 -11.02 -10.48
CA LYS A 151 -20.43 -9.88 -9.99
C LYS A 151 -19.65 -8.57 -10.10
N TYR A 152 -18.35 -8.58 -9.79
CA TYR A 152 -17.51 -7.39 -9.89
C TYR A 152 -17.32 -6.93 -11.35
N ALA A 153 -17.20 -7.86 -12.30
CA ALA A 153 -17.21 -7.51 -13.73
C ALA A 153 -18.51 -6.78 -14.13
N LEU A 154 -19.67 -7.29 -13.68
CA LEU A 154 -20.97 -6.63 -13.90
C LEU A 154 -21.04 -5.26 -13.22
N PHE A 155 -20.52 -5.13 -12.00
CA PHE A 155 -20.44 -3.84 -11.29
C PHE A 155 -19.61 -2.81 -12.05
N LYS A 156 -18.52 -3.24 -12.71
CA LYS A 156 -17.71 -2.39 -13.61
C LYS A 156 -18.35 -2.13 -14.97
N ASN A 157 -19.61 -2.56 -15.18
CA ASN A 157 -20.33 -2.48 -16.46
C ASN A 157 -19.55 -3.14 -17.62
N ALA A 158 -18.79 -4.19 -17.31
CA ALA A 158 -18.10 -5.01 -18.29
C ALA A 158 -19.00 -6.18 -18.73
N PRO A 159 -18.86 -6.68 -19.98
CA PRO A 159 -19.48 -7.94 -20.38
C PRO A 159 -19.05 -9.09 -19.47
N ASP A 160 -19.93 -10.07 -19.25
CA ASP A 160 -19.61 -11.24 -18.43
C ASP A 160 -18.33 -11.92 -18.98
N PRO A 161 -17.24 -11.97 -18.19
CA PRO A 161 -15.98 -12.56 -18.64
C PRO A 161 -16.09 -14.10 -18.74
N ASN A 162 -17.22 -14.68 -18.35
CA ASN A 162 -17.53 -16.10 -18.45
C ASN A 162 -16.44 -16.96 -17.77
N ILE A 163 -16.06 -16.54 -16.56
CA ILE A 163 -15.00 -17.18 -15.75
C ILE A 163 -15.57 -18.45 -15.13
N THR A 164 -14.81 -19.53 -15.22
CA THR A 164 -15.16 -20.85 -14.70
C THR A 164 -14.40 -21.20 -13.41
N TYR A 165 -14.90 -22.20 -12.69
CA TYR A 165 -14.25 -22.75 -11.49
C TYR A 165 -12.81 -23.21 -11.78
N GLU A 166 -12.60 -23.97 -12.86
CA GLU A 166 -11.26 -24.47 -13.23
C GLU A 166 -10.29 -23.34 -13.57
N GLU A 167 -10.79 -22.26 -14.18
CA GLU A 167 -9.97 -21.09 -14.47
C GLU A 167 -9.56 -20.33 -13.22
N ILE A 168 -10.44 -20.19 -12.22
CA ILE A 168 -10.07 -19.63 -10.92
C ILE A 168 -9.05 -20.52 -10.21
N LYS A 169 -9.27 -21.84 -10.18
CA LYS A 169 -8.34 -22.79 -9.57
C LYS A 169 -6.96 -22.71 -10.23
N CYS A 170 -6.91 -22.64 -11.56
CA CYS A 170 -5.68 -22.46 -12.32
C CYS A 170 -5.03 -21.08 -12.06
N ALA A 171 -5.81 -19.99 -12.00
CA ALA A 171 -5.30 -18.66 -11.70
C ALA A 171 -4.68 -18.58 -10.29
N VAL A 172 -5.33 -19.18 -9.27
CA VAL A 172 -4.80 -19.28 -7.91
C VAL A 172 -3.51 -20.11 -7.89
N ALA A 173 -3.45 -21.23 -8.60
CA ALA A 173 -2.22 -22.03 -8.71
C ALA A 173 -1.06 -21.23 -9.33
N ILE A 174 -1.34 -20.42 -10.35
CA ILE A 174 -0.35 -19.52 -10.96
C ILE A 174 0.10 -18.44 -9.96
N LEU A 175 -0.79 -17.88 -9.13
CA LEU A 175 -0.44 -16.92 -8.08
C LEU A 175 0.50 -17.56 -7.04
N ILE A 176 0.20 -18.76 -6.57
CA ILE A 176 1.05 -19.51 -5.64
C ILE A 176 2.44 -19.75 -6.25
N LEU A 177 2.48 -20.22 -7.50
CA LEU A 177 3.73 -20.44 -8.22
C LEU A 177 4.54 -19.15 -8.42
N SER A 178 3.87 -18.01 -8.64
CA SER A 178 4.55 -16.73 -8.80
C SER A 178 5.21 -16.21 -7.51
N GLY A 179 4.74 -16.65 -6.33
CA GLY A 179 5.41 -16.40 -5.07
C GLY A 179 6.67 -17.25 -4.87
N TYR A 180 6.76 -18.40 -5.55
CA TYR A 180 7.93 -19.28 -5.52
C TYR A 180 8.97 -18.90 -6.60
N ASP A 181 8.53 -18.73 -7.85
CA ASP A 181 9.35 -18.30 -8.99
C ASP A 181 9.10 -16.81 -9.25
N VAL A 182 9.68 -15.97 -8.37
CA VAL A 182 9.52 -14.52 -8.41
C VAL A 182 10.26 -13.95 -9.62
N LYS A 183 9.54 -13.21 -10.46
CA LYS A 183 10.08 -12.52 -11.64
C LYS A 183 9.90 -11.01 -11.51
N PRO A 184 10.72 -10.17 -12.19
CA PRO A 184 10.61 -8.71 -12.09
C PRO A 184 9.23 -8.13 -12.49
N ALA A 185 8.45 -8.91 -13.25
CA ALA A 185 7.05 -8.63 -13.54
C ALA A 185 6.34 -9.94 -13.88
N ARG A 186 5.09 -10.08 -13.42
CA ARG A 186 4.25 -11.26 -13.64
C ARG A 186 4.14 -11.69 -15.11
N ARG A 187 4.14 -10.73 -16.05
CA ARG A 187 4.10 -10.99 -17.50
C ARG A 187 5.27 -11.85 -18.01
N TYR A 188 6.42 -11.84 -17.34
CA TYR A 188 7.61 -12.60 -17.77
C TYR A 188 7.41 -14.10 -17.67
N SER A 189 6.47 -14.59 -16.85
CA SER A 189 6.13 -16.02 -16.80
C SER A 189 5.61 -16.56 -18.14
N TRP A 190 5.14 -15.68 -19.04
CA TRP A 190 4.71 -16.00 -20.41
C TRP A 190 5.71 -15.60 -21.50
N ASP A 191 6.93 -15.19 -21.15
CA ASP A 191 7.95 -14.87 -22.15
C ASP A 191 8.30 -16.12 -23.00
N SER A 192 8.90 -15.92 -24.17
CA SER A 192 9.43 -16.98 -25.02
C SER A 192 10.94 -17.16 -24.85
N LYS A 193 11.59 -16.30 -24.07
CA LYS A 193 13.00 -16.48 -23.71
C LYS A 193 13.15 -17.54 -22.63
N SER A 194 14.09 -18.46 -22.85
CA SER A 194 14.34 -19.64 -22.00
C SER A 194 14.73 -19.32 -20.55
N ASP A 195 15.27 -18.13 -20.30
CA ASP A 195 15.70 -17.68 -18.97
C ASP A 195 14.56 -17.10 -18.13
N MET A 196 13.44 -16.72 -18.76
CA MET A 196 12.32 -16.05 -18.11
C MET A 196 11.02 -16.84 -18.16
N GLU A 197 10.86 -17.72 -19.16
CA GLU A 197 9.62 -18.46 -19.34
C GLU A 197 9.36 -19.47 -18.22
N ASN A 198 8.08 -19.66 -17.89
CA ASN A 198 7.64 -20.75 -17.04
C ASN A 198 6.69 -21.65 -17.83
N GLN A 199 7.18 -22.84 -18.19
CA GLN A 199 6.44 -23.79 -19.02
C GLN A 199 5.15 -24.27 -18.36
N LEU A 200 5.14 -24.43 -17.03
CA LEU A 200 3.93 -24.80 -16.30
C LEU A 200 2.85 -23.72 -16.46
N VAL A 201 3.24 -22.45 -16.31
CA VAL A 201 2.32 -21.32 -16.45
C VAL A 201 1.79 -21.18 -17.88
N LYS A 202 2.67 -21.22 -18.89
CA LYS A 202 2.29 -21.08 -20.31
C LYS A 202 1.34 -22.17 -20.78
N ASN A 203 1.56 -23.40 -20.33
CA ASN A 203 0.75 -24.55 -20.71
C ASN A 203 -0.59 -24.60 -19.96
N SER A 204 -0.67 -24.00 -18.77
CA SER A 204 -1.88 -24.02 -17.95
C SER A 204 -2.88 -22.93 -18.34
N MET A 205 -2.42 -21.72 -18.66
CA MET A 205 -3.30 -20.61 -19.04
C MET A 205 -2.61 -19.60 -19.95
N ARG A 206 -3.32 -19.04 -20.92
CA ARG A 206 -2.80 -17.95 -21.77
C ARG A 206 -2.69 -16.64 -20.97
N LYS A 207 -1.62 -15.87 -21.21
CA LYS A 207 -1.38 -14.56 -20.57
C LYS A 207 -2.63 -13.68 -20.54
N ASN A 208 -3.21 -13.39 -21.70
CA ASN A 208 -4.36 -12.47 -21.79
C ASN A 208 -5.58 -12.96 -21.02
N ARG A 209 -5.79 -14.29 -20.92
CA ARG A 209 -6.90 -14.84 -20.13
C ARG A 209 -6.63 -14.67 -18.64
N PHE A 210 -5.40 -14.91 -18.21
CA PHE A 210 -5.00 -14.70 -16.82
C PHE A 210 -5.06 -13.22 -16.40
N GLU A 211 -4.64 -12.31 -17.26
CA GLU A 211 -4.78 -10.86 -17.01
C GLU A 211 -6.26 -10.44 -16.95
N GLN A 212 -7.10 -10.96 -17.84
CA GLN A 212 -8.55 -10.71 -17.79
C GLN A 212 -9.18 -11.18 -16.48
N ILE A 213 -8.78 -12.35 -15.97
CA ILE A 213 -9.27 -12.86 -14.67
C ILE A 213 -8.80 -11.93 -13.54
N MET A 214 -7.52 -11.55 -13.50
CA MET A 214 -7.01 -10.67 -12.44
C MET A 214 -7.61 -9.27 -12.46
N GLN A 215 -7.99 -8.76 -13.63
CA GLN A 215 -8.67 -7.47 -13.74
C GLN A 215 -9.97 -7.43 -12.94
N PHE A 216 -10.68 -8.56 -12.85
CA PHE A 216 -11.97 -8.66 -12.18
C PHE A 216 -11.92 -9.46 -10.87
N LEU A 217 -10.75 -9.98 -10.48
CA LEU A 217 -10.62 -10.83 -9.30
C LEU A 217 -11.13 -10.09 -8.07
N HIS A 218 -12.12 -10.68 -7.41
CA HIS A 218 -12.78 -10.05 -6.28
C HIS A 218 -13.13 -11.08 -5.21
N LEU A 219 -12.81 -10.76 -3.97
CA LEU A 219 -12.88 -11.67 -2.82
C LEU A 219 -13.93 -11.24 -1.77
N ALA A 220 -14.74 -10.23 -2.07
CA ALA A 220 -15.70 -9.64 -1.15
C ALA A 220 -17.07 -9.42 -1.81
N ASP A 221 -18.12 -9.36 -0.99
CA ASP A 221 -19.47 -9.04 -1.44
C ASP A 221 -19.68 -7.51 -1.39
N ASN A 222 -19.63 -6.84 -2.54
CA ASN A 222 -19.82 -5.39 -2.63
C ASN A 222 -21.23 -4.91 -2.22
N ASN A 223 -22.20 -5.81 -2.03
CA ASN A 223 -23.55 -5.45 -1.57
C ASN A 223 -23.68 -5.45 -0.05
N LYS A 224 -22.63 -5.83 0.69
CA LYS A 224 -22.61 -5.78 2.14
C LYS A 224 -21.58 -4.75 2.60
N PRO A 225 -21.99 -3.60 3.18
CA PRO A 225 -21.04 -2.71 3.82
C PRO A 225 -20.31 -3.49 4.92
N MET A 226 -18.99 -3.31 5.03
CA MET A 226 -18.20 -3.89 6.11
C MET A 226 -18.83 -3.49 7.45
N LYS A 227 -19.14 -4.48 8.29
CA LYS A 227 -19.64 -4.28 9.64
C LYS A 227 -18.52 -3.95 10.60
#